data_AF-A0A6P7HHW7-F1
#
_entry.id   AF-A0A6P7HHW7-F1
#
_cell.length_a   1.000
_cell.length_b   1.000
_cell.length_c   1.000
_cell.angle_alpha   90.00
_cell.angle_beta   90.00
_cell.angle_gamma   90.00
#
_symmetry.space_group_name_H-M   'P 1'
#
loop_
_entity.id
_entity.type
_entity.pdbx_description
1 polymer ?
#
loop_
_entity_poly.entity_id
_entity_poly.type
_entity_poly.pdbx_seq_one_letter_code
_entity_poly.pdbx_strand_id
1 'polypeptide(L)'
;MVNKYNGYILPSNYVLVSLDVVSLFSNVHLGICLTSIEVNWDRIRGCCSMSYDRFISIVEFLFNNTYFSFNGKLYQQPFGTPMGAKISPIIATYVMDYVLDSVIPLLSFQIPFIKKYVDDIILAIPNDKVDELLNTFNSYDPYIQFTIEREDGNWSVPFLDIRMIRENNNIKIDWYQKPTHSGRYLNYHSYHNNSTKVNLVKQTKNRVIKLSDPSSHTKNLQILQKLFISNAYPTPLVNKILFNTVQNEGTSPSFATNNADPDILSGNPVSDTPINKYFSLPYFSDITPGVNKDSEKC
;
A
#
# COMPACT_ATOMS: atom_id res chain seq x y z
N MET A 1 7.91 -5.67 -7.11
CA MET A 1 6.53 -5.11 -7.25
C MET A 1 6.12 -5.03 -8.71
N VAL A 2 6.98 -4.52 -9.61
CA VAL A 2 6.74 -4.49 -11.07
C VAL A 2 6.24 -5.85 -11.62
N ASN A 3 6.87 -6.97 -11.26
CA ASN A 3 6.43 -8.30 -11.70
C ASN A 3 5.03 -8.73 -11.22
N LYS A 4 4.44 -8.06 -10.22
CA LYS A 4 3.10 -8.39 -9.69
C LYS A 4 1.96 -7.75 -10.49
N TYR A 5 2.28 -6.81 -11.38
CA TYR A 5 1.31 -6.06 -12.18
C TYR A 5 1.66 -6.04 -13.68
N ASN A 6 2.91 -6.34 -14.05
CA ASN A 6 3.29 -6.54 -15.45
C ASN A 6 2.68 -7.83 -15.99
N GLY A 7 2.08 -7.76 -17.18
CA GLY A 7 1.52 -8.91 -17.91
C GLY A 7 0.00 -9.05 -17.83
N TYR A 8 -0.71 -8.15 -17.12
CA TYR A 8 -2.17 -8.09 -17.24
C TYR A 8 -2.55 -7.43 -18.56
N ILE A 9 -3.27 -8.19 -19.39
CA ILE A 9 -3.91 -7.70 -20.61
C ILE A 9 -5.33 -7.32 -20.25
N LEU A 10 -5.65 -6.03 -20.36
CA LEU A 10 -6.98 -5.51 -20.11
C LEU A 10 -7.86 -5.64 -21.36
N PRO A 11 -9.12 -6.10 -21.23
CA PRO A 11 -10.06 -6.01 -22.33
C PRO A 11 -10.30 -4.55 -22.72
N SER A 12 -10.62 -4.29 -24.00
CA SER A 12 -10.74 -2.93 -24.54
C SER A 12 -11.85 -2.09 -23.90
N ASN A 13 -12.89 -2.74 -23.37
CA ASN A 13 -14.00 -2.07 -22.68
C ASN A 13 -13.72 -1.83 -21.18
N TYR A 14 -12.55 -2.20 -20.66
CA TYR A 14 -12.19 -2.03 -19.26
C TYR A 14 -11.43 -0.73 -19.03
N VAL A 15 -11.42 -0.30 -17.77
CA VAL A 15 -10.72 0.88 -17.27
C VAL A 15 -10.10 0.55 -15.91
N LEU A 16 -8.92 1.10 -15.65
CA LEU A 16 -8.32 1.09 -14.33
C LEU A 16 -8.96 2.15 -13.43
N VAL A 17 -9.29 1.76 -12.22
CA VAL A 17 -9.82 2.67 -11.21
C VAL A 17 -9.10 2.45 -9.89
N SER A 18 -8.80 3.56 -9.22
CA SER A 18 -8.29 3.58 -7.85
C SER A 18 -9.41 4.01 -6.92
N LEU A 19 -9.66 3.23 -5.88
CA LEU A 19 -10.57 3.56 -4.79
C LEU A 19 -9.75 3.99 -3.57
N ASP A 20 -10.17 5.08 -2.95
CA ASP A 20 -9.61 5.60 -1.70
C ASP A 20 -10.72 5.74 -0.65
N VAL A 21 -10.42 5.34 0.58
CA VAL A 21 -11.40 5.39 1.68
C VAL A 21 -11.40 6.77 2.31
N VAL A 22 -12.57 7.37 2.41
CA VAL A 22 -12.73 8.67 3.08
C VAL A 22 -12.45 8.51 4.56
N SER A 23 -11.31 9.04 5.02
CA SER A 23 -10.92 9.16 6.43
C SER A 23 -11.09 7.85 7.22
N LEU A 24 -10.50 6.76 6.74
CA LEU A 24 -10.71 5.40 7.26
C LEU A 24 -10.65 5.32 8.80
N PHE A 25 -9.55 5.75 9.41
CA PHE A 25 -9.35 5.56 10.86
C PHE A 25 -10.37 6.31 11.74
N SER A 26 -10.91 7.45 11.28
CA SER A 26 -11.97 8.15 12.02
C SER A 26 -13.36 7.57 11.78
N ASN A 27 -13.54 6.77 10.73
CA ASN A 27 -14.85 6.31 10.28
C ASN A 27 -15.13 4.84 10.58
N VAL A 28 -14.09 4.04 10.85
CA VAL A 28 -14.27 2.63 11.24
C VAL A 28 -14.81 2.53 12.67
N HIS A 29 -16.05 2.06 12.80
CA HIS A 29 -16.72 1.87 14.08
C HIS A 29 -16.37 0.53 14.74
N LEU A 30 -16.50 0.45 16.07
CA LEU A 30 -16.12 -0.75 16.84
C LEU A 30 -16.88 -2.00 16.36
N GLY A 31 -18.17 -1.90 16.05
CA GLY A 31 -18.97 -3.04 15.59
C GLY A 31 -18.35 -3.78 14.40
N ILE A 32 -17.99 -3.07 13.33
CA ILE A 32 -17.39 -3.71 12.14
C ILE A 32 -15.98 -4.24 12.44
N CYS A 33 -15.23 -3.61 13.35
CA CYS A 33 -13.96 -4.17 13.82
C CYS A 33 -14.16 -5.53 14.44
N LEU A 34 -15.11 -5.66 15.38
CA LEU A 34 -15.38 -6.92 16.08
C LEU A 34 -15.82 -8.00 15.11
N THR A 35 -16.75 -7.70 14.19
CA THR A 35 -17.17 -8.64 13.14
C THR A 35 -16.00 -9.06 12.24
N SER A 36 -15.15 -8.12 11.83
CA SER A 36 -13.98 -8.45 11.00
C SER A 36 -12.96 -9.35 11.73
N ILE A 37 -12.80 -9.16 13.04
CA ILE A 37 -11.94 -9.99 13.91
C ILE A 37 -12.54 -11.39 14.05
N GLU A 38 -13.85 -11.48 14.28
CA GLU A 38 -14.57 -12.76 14.41
C GLU A 38 -14.38 -13.62 13.17
N VAL A 39 -14.63 -13.06 11.98
CA VAL A 39 -14.47 -13.75 10.69
C VAL A 39 -13.01 -14.20 10.47
N ASN A 40 -12.04 -13.44 10.96
CA ASN A 40 -10.62 -13.74 10.80
C ASN A 40 -9.99 -14.45 12.00
N TRP A 41 -10.79 -14.89 12.99
CA TRP A 41 -10.26 -15.36 14.27
C TRP A 41 -9.35 -16.59 14.12
N ASP A 42 -9.67 -17.50 13.20
CA ASP A 42 -8.84 -18.68 12.95
C ASP A 42 -7.42 -18.34 12.47
N ARG A 43 -7.26 -17.22 11.76
CA ARG A 43 -5.94 -16.71 11.36
C ARG A 43 -5.24 -16.05 12.53
N ILE A 44 -5.98 -15.33 13.37
CA ILE A 44 -5.44 -14.57 14.51
C ILE A 44 -4.96 -15.52 15.62
N ARG A 45 -5.76 -16.54 15.97
CA ARG A 45 -5.44 -17.53 17.02
C ARG A 45 -4.16 -18.32 16.74
N GLY A 46 -3.77 -18.49 15.48
CA GLY A 46 -2.51 -19.14 15.11
C GLY A 46 -1.27 -18.36 15.58
N CYS A 47 -1.42 -17.05 15.81
CA CYS A 47 -0.36 -16.16 16.25
C CYS A 47 -0.59 -15.61 17.67
N CYS A 48 -1.65 -16.05 18.36
CA CYS A 48 -2.09 -15.50 19.63
C CYS A 48 -2.48 -16.61 20.61
N SER A 49 -1.86 -16.63 21.80
CA SER A 49 -2.17 -17.60 22.85
C SER A 49 -3.40 -17.23 23.69
N MET A 50 -4.05 -16.11 23.38
CA MET A 50 -5.18 -15.58 24.15
C MET A 50 -6.52 -16.17 23.67
N SER A 51 -7.49 -16.32 24.57
CA SER A 51 -8.86 -16.66 24.18
C SER A 51 -9.53 -15.54 23.40
N TYR A 52 -10.52 -15.90 22.58
CA TYR A 52 -11.33 -14.97 21.80
C TYR A 52 -11.94 -13.88 22.68
N ASP A 53 -12.65 -14.27 23.73
CA ASP A 53 -13.36 -13.33 24.61
C ASP A 53 -12.43 -12.30 25.24
N ARG A 54 -11.22 -12.72 25.63
CA ARG A 54 -10.24 -11.83 26.22
C ARG A 54 -9.63 -10.89 25.17
N PHE A 55 -9.42 -11.36 23.95
CA PHE A 55 -8.95 -10.52 22.86
C PHE A 55 -9.97 -9.43 22.52
N ILE A 56 -11.24 -9.81 22.36
CA ILE A 56 -12.35 -8.88 22.10
C ILE A 56 -12.47 -7.86 23.23
N SER A 57 -12.45 -8.30 24.49
CA SER A 57 -12.50 -7.40 25.65
C SER A 57 -11.38 -6.35 25.64
N ILE A 58 -10.16 -6.73 25.22
CA ILE A 58 -9.04 -5.80 25.09
C ILE A 58 -9.27 -4.81 23.95
N VAL A 59 -9.77 -5.28 22.80
CA VAL A 59 -10.07 -4.40 21.66
C VAL A 59 -11.13 -3.38 22.04
N GLU A 60 -12.23 -3.81 22.65
CA GLU A 60 -13.29 -2.92 23.14
C GLU A 60 -12.73 -1.91 24.16
N PHE A 61 -11.91 -2.38 25.10
CA PHE A 61 -11.25 -1.50 26.07
C PHE A 61 -10.40 -0.43 25.38
N LEU A 62 -9.60 -0.79 24.37
CA LEU A 62 -8.76 0.15 23.63
C LEU A 62 -9.59 1.19 22.88
N PHE A 63 -10.68 0.78 22.22
CA PHE A 63 -11.56 1.70 21.51
C PHE A 63 -12.26 2.67 22.46
N ASN A 64 -12.74 2.18 23.61
CA ASN A 64 -13.45 3.02 24.58
C ASN A 64 -12.52 3.96 25.38
N ASN A 65 -11.22 3.67 25.46
CA ASN A 65 -10.25 4.41 26.27
C ASN A 65 -9.20 5.15 25.43
N THR A 66 -9.62 5.73 24.31
CA THR A 66 -8.74 6.57 23.48
C THR A 66 -8.83 8.02 23.92
N TYR A 67 -7.76 8.50 24.55
CA TYR A 67 -7.64 9.90 25.00
C TYR A 67 -6.42 10.56 24.37
N PHE A 68 -6.53 11.84 24.05
CA PHE A 68 -5.42 12.66 23.54
C PHE A 68 -5.48 14.08 24.10
N SER A 69 -4.34 14.78 24.12
CA SER A 69 -4.25 16.17 24.57
C SER A 69 -4.00 17.09 23.39
N PHE A 70 -4.76 18.18 23.28
CA PHE A 70 -4.56 19.22 22.29
C PHE A 70 -4.76 20.60 22.92
N ASN A 71 -3.81 21.51 22.70
CA ASN A 71 -3.79 22.85 23.34
C ASN A 71 -3.99 22.81 24.86
N GLY A 72 -3.36 21.83 25.53
CA GLY A 72 -3.45 21.65 26.99
C GLY A 72 -4.80 21.15 27.50
N LYS A 73 -5.73 20.76 26.61
CA LYS A 73 -7.03 20.16 26.97
C LYS A 73 -7.04 18.68 26.61
N LEU A 74 -7.59 17.86 27.50
CA LEU A 74 -7.79 16.43 27.27
C LEU A 74 -9.10 16.19 26.50
N TYR A 75 -9.04 15.34 25.49
CA TYR A 75 -10.16 14.91 24.67
C TYR A 75 -10.25 13.39 24.66
N GLN A 76 -11.47 12.87 24.55
CA GLN A 76 -11.73 11.46 24.27
C GLN A 76 -12.19 11.33 22.83
N GLN A 77 -11.74 10.29 22.14
CA GLN A 77 -12.22 9.90 20.82
C GLN A 77 -13.35 8.87 21.00
N PRO A 78 -14.64 9.24 20.84
CA PRO A 78 -15.75 8.31 21.04
C PRO A 78 -16.01 7.40 19.82
N PHE A 79 -15.44 7.74 18.67
CA PHE A 79 -15.74 7.09 17.39
C PHE A 79 -14.49 7.01 16.51
N GLY A 80 -14.42 5.95 15.69
CA GLY A 80 -13.24 5.62 14.92
C GLY A 80 -12.29 4.71 15.69
N THR A 81 -11.33 4.16 14.96
CA THR A 81 -10.20 3.42 15.54
C THR A 81 -9.28 4.34 16.35
N PRO A 82 -8.65 3.84 17.42
CA PRO A 82 -7.68 4.60 18.21
C PRO A 82 -6.52 5.10 17.35
N MET A 83 -6.48 6.39 17.03
CA MET A 83 -5.41 6.91 16.18
C MET A 83 -4.06 6.84 16.91
N GLY A 84 -3.03 6.30 16.25
CA GLY A 84 -1.71 6.11 16.83
C GLY A 84 -1.51 4.82 17.63
N ALA A 85 -2.57 4.05 17.89
CA ALA A 85 -2.41 2.72 18.48
C ALA A 85 -1.86 1.73 17.43
N LYS A 86 -0.90 0.90 17.86
CA LYS A 86 -0.28 -0.12 16.98
C LYS A 86 -1.28 -1.12 16.40
N ILE A 87 -2.41 -1.32 17.07
CA ILE A 87 -3.46 -2.26 16.66
C ILE A 87 -4.33 -1.70 15.52
N SER A 88 -4.46 -0.38 15.40
CA SER A 88 -5.42 0.26 14.50
C SER A 88 -5.15 -0.01 13.02
N PRO A 89 -3.90 0.07 12.50
CA PRO A 89 -3.63 -0.30 11.11
C PRO A 89 -3.94 -1.77 10.80
N ILE A 90 -3.75 -2.66 11.78
CA ILE A 90 -4.01 -4.09 11.64
C ILE A 90 -5.53 -4.33 11.57
N ILE A 91 -6.30 -3.76 12.49
CA ILE A 91 -7.76 -3.86 12.48
C ILE A 91 -8.34 -3.24 11.20
N ALA A 92 -7.86 -2.05 10.80
CA ALA A 92 -8.27 -1.41 9.56
C ALA A 92 -8.03 -2.33 8.33
N THR A 93 -6.92 -3.08 8.32
CA THR A 93 -6.66 -4.06 7.25
C THR A 93 -7.71 -5.16 7.23
N TYR A 94 -8.07 -5.73 8.38
CA TYR A 94 -9.11 -6.77 8.49
C TYR A 94 -10.49 -6.24 8.12
N VAL A 95 -10.84 -5.03 8.56
CA VAL A 95 -12.09 -4.38 8.18
C VAL A 95 -12.13 -4.20 6.67
N MET A 96 -11.07 -3.70 6.04
CA MET A 96 -11.04 -3.55 4.58
C MET A 96 -11.07 -4.88 3.82
N ASP A 97 -10.43 -5.94 4.34
CA ASP A 97 -10.57 -7.29 3.77
C ASP A 97 -12.03 -7.75 3.85
N TYR A 98 -12.68 -7.59 5.01
CA TYR A 98 -14.08 -7.96 5.23
C TYR A 98 -15.06 -7.17 4.35
N VAL A 99 -14.86 -5.85 4.18
CA VAL A 99 -15.66 -5.04 3.25
C VAL A 99 -15.51 -5.54 1.82
N LEU A 100 -14.28 -5.80 1.37
CA LEU A 100 -14.03 -6.31 0.02
C LEU A 100 -14.69 -7.68 -0.20
N ASP A 101 -14.54 -8.61 0.74
CA ASP A 101 -15.15 -9.94 0.65
C ASP A 101 -16.68 -9.89 0.62
N SER A 102 -17.26 -8.86 1.24
CA SER A 102 -18.71 -8.66 1.24
C SER A 102 -19.21 -7.97 -0.03
N VAL A 103 -18.47 -7.00 -0.57
CA VAL A 103 -18.92 -6.16 -1.70
C VAL A 103 -18.62 -6.81 -3.06
N ILE A 104 -17.46 -7.43 -3.23
CA ILE A 104 -17.03 -7.98 -4.52
C ILE A 104 -18.02 -9.00 -5.10
N PRO A 105 -18.62 -9.93 -4.32
CA PRO A 105 -19.62 -10.87 -4.83
C PRO A 105 -20.94 -10.22 -5.29
N LEU A 106 -21.22 -8.98 -4.88
CA LEU A 106 -22.46 -8.26 -5.22
C LEU A 106 -22.39 -7.57 -6.60
N LEU A 107 -21.20 -7.45 -7.18
CA LEU A 107 -20.99 -6.73 -8.42
C LEU A 107 -21.48 -7.56 -9.62
N SER A 108 -22.14 -6.91 -10.58
CA SER A 108 -22.76 -7.61 -11.73
C SER A 108 -21.76 -7.97 -12.84
N PHE A 109 -20.45 -7.88 -12.58
CA PHE A 109 -19.40 -7.96 -13.59
C PHE A 109 -18.13 -8.60 -13.04
N GLN A 110 -17.26 -9.05 -13.94
CA GLN A 110 -15.99 -9.66 -13.58
C GLN A 110 -14.91 -8.60 -13.32
N ILE A 111 -14.05 -8.87 -12.34
CA ILE A 111 -12.89 -8.05 -12.01
C ILE A 111 -11.63 -8.86 -12.33
N PRO A 112 -10.92 -8.56 -13.44
CA PRO A 112 -9.73 -9.29 -13.86
C PRO A 112 -8.64 -9.29 -12.80
N PHE A 113 -8.50 -8.18 -12.08
CA PHE A 113 -7.67 -8.11 -10.91
C PHE A 113 -8.14 -7.03 -9.95
N ILE A 114 -7.85 -7.27 -8.68
CA ILE A 114 -7.95 -6.30 -7.59
C ILE A 114 -6.70 -6.42 -6.73
N LYS A 115 -6.18 -5.28 -6.29
CA LYS A 115 -5.00 -5.17 -5.44
C LYS A 115 -5.26 -4.13 -4.39
N LYS A 116 -4.96 -4.46 -3.13
CA LYS A 116 -5.18 -3.58 -1.99
C LYS A 116 -3.88 -3.38 -1.23
N TYR A 117 -3.66 -2.15 -0.79
CA TYR A 117 -2.65 -1.77 0.18
C TYR A 117 -3.31 -1.00 1.32
N VAL A 118 -3.59 -1.70 2.42
CA VAL A 118 -4.37 -1.19 3.57
C VAL A 118 -5.74 -0.68 3.12
N ASP A 119 -5.86 0.61 2.79
CA ASP A 119 -7.06 1.35 2.39
C ASP A 119 -7.07 1.76 0.91
N ASP A 120 -5.90 1.87 0.28
CA ASP A 120 -5.77 2.10 -1.16
C ASP A 120 -6.10 0.82 -1.95
N ILE A 121 -7.07 0.88 -2.87
CA ILE A 121 -7.47 -0.25 -3.71
C ILE A 121 -7.35 0.12 -5.18
N ILE A 122 -6.74 -0.73 -5.99
CA ILE A 122 -6.74 -0.62 -7.45
C ILE A 122 -7.38 -1.85 -8.08
N LEU A 123 -8.24 -1.62 -9.06
CA LEU A 123 -8.89 -2.68 -9.82
C LEU A 123 -9.13 -2.28 -11.28
N ALA A 124 -9.41 -3.28 -12.11
CA ALA A 124 -9.86 -3.10 -13.47
C ALA A 124 -11.32 -3.53 -13.60
N ILE A 125 -12.15 -2.70 -14.23
CA ILE A 125 -13.59 -2.94 -14.39
C ILE A 125 -14.09 -2.47 -15.76
N PRO A 126 -15.27 -2.91 -16.23
CA PRO A 126 -15.90 -2.33 -17.41
C PRO A 126 -16.15 -0.82 -17.23
N ASN A 127 -15.89 -0.03 -18.28
CA ASN A 127 -15.96 1.43 -18.22
C ASN A 127 -17.37 1.98 -17.90
N ASP A 128 -18.42 1.26 -18.28
CA ASP A 128 -19.81 1.59 -17.99
C ASP A 128 -20.25 1.22 -16.56
N LYS A 129 -19.41 0.50 -15.80
CA LYS A 129 -19.72 -0.03 -14.47
C LYS A 129 -19.07 0.73 -13.31
N VAL A 130 -18.38 1.83 -13.62
CA VAL A 130 -17.65 2.62 -12.61
C VAL A 130 -18.58 3.20 -11.54
N ASP A 131 -19.75 3.68 -11.94
CA ASP A 131 -20.72 4.25 -10.99
C ASP A 131 -21.43 3.15 -10.20
N GLU A 132 -21.71 1.99 -10.81
CA GLU A 132 -22.23 0.81 -10.10
C GLU A 132 -21.24 0.36 -9.01
N LEU A 133 -19.95 0.28 -9.33
CA LEU A 133 -18.89 -0.05 -8.38
C LEU A 133 -18.93 0.90 -7.18
N LEU A 134 -18.85 2.21 -7.42
CA LEU A 134 -18.81 3.21 -6.35
C LEU A 134 -20.06 3.15 -5.47
N ASN A 135 -21.25 3.05 -6.08
CA ASN A 135 -22.51 2.95 -5.36
C ASN A 135 -22.62 1.65 -4.53
N THR A 136 -22.11 0.54 -5.04
CA THR A 136 -22.13 -0.73 -4.30
C THR A 136 -21.20 -0.66 -3.09
N PHE A 137 -20.00 -0.10 -3.24
CA PHE A 137 -19.08 0.13 -2.11
C PHE A 137 -19.69 1.08 -1.06
N ASN A 138 -20.27 2.20 -1.51
CA ASN A 138 -20.83 3.22 -0.62
C ASN A 138 -22.18 2.85 0.01
N SER A 139 -22.87 1.83 -0.51
CA SER A 139 -24.10 1.31 0.10
C SER A 139 -23.85 0.28 1.20
N TYR A 140 -22.62 -0.23 1.33
CA TYR A 140 -22.25 -1.25 2.30
C TYR A 140 -22.34 -0.75 3.74
N ASP A 141 -21.71 0.39 4.04
CA ASP A 141 -21.69 0.98 5.38
C ASP A 141 -21.74 2.52 5.29
N PRO A 142 -22.62 3.20 6.04
CA PRO A 142 -22.79 4.65 5.94
C PRO A 142 -21.57 5.46 6.41
N TYR A 143 -20.67 4.89 7.22
CA TYR A 143 -19.45 5.53 7.69
C TYR A 143 -18.25 5.20 6.80
N ILE A 144 -18.17 3.99 6.25
CA ILE A 144 -17.10 3.59 5.33
C ILE A 144 -17.48 3.97 3.90
N GLN A 145 -17.06 5.16 3.49
CA GLN A 145 -17.32 5.70 2.16
C GLN A 145 -16.02 5.74 1.35
N PHE A 146 -16.16 5.56 0.04
CA PHE A 146 -15.08 5.50 -0.93
C PHE A 146 -15.20 6.65 -1.93
N THR A 147 -14.05 7.08 -2.43
CA THR A 147 -13.92 7.92 -3.62
C THR A 147 -13.28 7.11 -4.72
N ILE A 148 -13.48 7.53 -5.97
CA ILE A 148 -12.95 6.83 -7.14
C ILE A 148 -12.17 7.79 -8.05
N GLU A 149 -10.95 7.41 -8.38
CA GLU A 149 -10.13 8.03 -9.42
C GLU A 149 -10.08 7.12 -10.64
N ARG A 150 -10.48 7.64 -11.81
CA ARG A 150 -10.45 6.95 -13.09
C ARG A 150 -9.11 7.20 -13.81
N GLU A 151 -8.82 6.40 -14.83
CA GLU A 151 -7.75 6.71 -15.78
C GLU A 151 -7.88 8.15 -16.31
N ASP A 152 -6.75 8.86 -16.36
CA ASP A 152 -6.66 10.19 -16.97
C ASP A 152 -6.59 10.12 -18.51
N GLY A 153 -6.49 11.28 -19.17
CA GLY A 153 -6.35 11.37 -20.63
C GLY A 153 -5.09 10.69 -21.20
N ASN A 154 -4.16 10.23 -20.35
CA ASN A 154 -2.98 9.46 -20.74
C ASN A 154 -3.15 7.95 -20.47
N TRP A 155 -4.38 7.49 -20.26
CA TRP A 155 -4.71 6.09 -19.93
C TRP A 155 -3.96 5.61 -18.69
N SER A 156 -3.89 6.47 -17.67
CA SER A 156 -3.09 6.20 -16.50
C SER A 156 -3.75 6.64 -15.21
N VAL A 157 -3.48 5.90 -14.13
CA VAL A 157 -4.04 6.17 -12.80
C VAL A 157 -2.93 6.09 -11.74
N PRO A 158 -2.85 7.06 -10.82
CA PRO A 158 -1.92 6.98 -9.71
C PRO A 158 -2.37 5.90 -8.71
N PHE A 159 -1.42 5.19 -8.12
CA PHE A 159 -1.67 4.24 -7.04
C PHE A 159 -0.43 4.18 -6.14
N LEU A 160 -0.53 4.64 -4.89
CA LEU A 160 0.63 4.78 -3.99
C LEU A 160 1.78 5.62 -4.63
N ASP A 161 2.99 5.06 -4.67
CA ASP A 161 4.20 5.63 -5.27
C ASP A 161 4.39 5.24 -6.74
N ILE A 162 3.37 4.68 -7.37
CA ILE A 162 3.41 4.25 -8.77
C ILE A 162 2.29 4.86 -9.59
N ARG A 163 2.51 4.91 -10.89
CA ARG A 163 1.49 5.23 -11.89
C ARG A 163 1.30 4.02 -12.78
N MET A 164 0.10 3.49 -12.80
CA MET A 164 -0.26 2.40 -13.70
C MET A 164 -0.66 3.03 -15.04
N ILE A 165 0.01 2.64 -16.12
CA ILE A 165 -0.14 3.21 -17.46
C ILE A 165 -0.59 2.08 -18.37
N ARG A 166 -1.73 2.27 -19.04
CA ARG A 166 -2.23 1.32 -20.02
C ARG A 166 -1.72 1.68 -21.41
N GLU A 167 -0.94 0.78 -21.99
CA GLU A 167 -0.38 0.93 -23.33
C GLU A 167 -0.62 -0.35 -24.14
N ASN A 168 -1.35 -0.25 -25.26
CA ASN A 168 -1.71 -1.40 -26.11
C ASN A 168 -2.35 -2.56 -25.32
N ASN A 169 -3.28 -2.23 -24.43
CA ASN A 169 -3.95 -3.14 -23.50
C ASN A 169 -3.04 -3.81 -22.45
N ASN A 170 -1.73 -3.54 -22.44
CA ASN A 170 -0.83 -3.97 -21.39
C ASN A 170 -0.69 -2.89 -20.31
N ILE A 171 -0.54 -3.32 -19.07
CA ILE A 171 -0.26 -2.42 -17.96
C ILE A 171 1.26 -2.32 -17.78
N LYS A 172 1.77 -1.10 -17.88
CA LYS A 172 3.11 -0.70 -17.44
C LYS A 172 3.00 0.05 -16.13
N ILE A 173 4.09 0.05 -15.38
CA ILE A 173 4.20 0.84 -14.15
C ILE A 173 5.35 1.82 -14.29
N ASP A 174 5.10 3.06 -13.90
CA ASP A 174 6.15 4.06 -13.72
C ASP A 174 6.17 4.57 -12.28
N TRP A 175 7.30 5.13 -11.86
CA TRP A 175 7.41 5.78 -10.56
C TRP A 175 6.60 7.07 -10.55
N TYR A 176 5.80 7.28 -9.49
CA TYR A 176 4.94 8.43 -9.36
C TYR A 176 5.30 9.26 -8.13
N GLN A 177 5.24 10.58 -8.30
CA GLN A 177 5.26 11.54 -7.21
C GLN A 177 3.93 12.28 -7.21
N LYS A 178 3.27 12.31 -6.05
CA LYS A 178 2.06 13.12 -5.88
C LYS A 178 2.37 14.59 -6.17
N PRO A 179 1.42 15.39 -6.71
CA PRO A 179 1.64 16.82 -6.96
C PRO A 179 2.03 17.62 -5.71
N THR A 180 1.65 17.13 -4.53
CA THR A 180 1.99 17.69 -3.22
C THR A 180 3.41 17.36 -2.76
N HIS A 181 4.16 16.55 -3.51
CA HIS A 181 5.53 16.20 -3.17
C HIS A 181 6.42 17.44 -3.22
N SER A 182 6.94 17.83 -2.06
CA SER A 182 7.76 19.05 -1.91
C SER A 182 9.14 18.95 -2.56
N GLY A 183 9.57 17.75 -2.95
CA GLY A 183 10.93 17.51 -3.46
C GLY A 183 12.03 17.71 -2.41
N ARG A 184 11.68 17.89 -1.13
CA ARG A 184 12.63 18.10 -0.04
C ARG A 184 13.16 16.77 0.45
N TYR A 185 14.47 16.60 0.33
CA TYR A 185 15.22 15.52 0.93
C TYR A 185 16.18 16.08 1.98
N LEU A 186 16.89 15.20 2.67
CA LEU A 186 17.95 15.59 3.58
C LEU A 186 18.95 16.51 2.85
N ASN A 187 19.07 17.76 3.27
CA ASN A 187 20.01 18.68 2.64
C ASN A 187 21.46 18.18 2.81
N TYR A 188 22.26 18.28 1.74
CA TYR A 188 23.64 17.80 1.75
C TYR A 188 24.53 18.49 2.79
N HIS A 189 24.26 19.75 3.13
CA HIS A 189 25.01 20.53 4.13
C HIS A 189 24.54 20.30 5.57
N SER A 190 23.54 19.44 5.80
CA SER A 190 23.13 19.08 7.16
C SER A 190 24.25 18.39 7.94
N TYR A 191 24.20 18.43 9.28
CA TYR A 191 25.21 17.81 10.16
C TYR A 191 25.11 16.27 10.25
N HIS A 192 24.37 15.64 9.34
CA HIS A 192 24.29 14.18 9.26
C HIS A 192 25.58 13.62 8.67
N ASN A 193 25.93 12.39 9.06
CA ASN A 193 27.08 11.70 8.51
C ASN A 193 26.96 11.55 6.97
N ASN A 194 28.11 11.49 6.30
CA ASN A 194 28.14 11.39 4.83
C ASN A 194 27.57 10.05 4.33
N SER A 195 27.66 8.99 5.13
CA SER A 195 27.11 7.67 4.78
C SER A 195 25.59 7.72 4.64
N THR A 196 24.86 8.37 5.55
CA THR A 196 23.41 8.55 5.47
C THR A 196 23.01 9.35 4.23
N LYS A 197 23.74 10.43 3.92
CA LYS A 197 23.47 11.24 2.72
C LYS A 197 23.65 10.43 1.44
N VAL A 198 24.73 9.66 1.35
CA VAL A 198 25.01 8.77 0.21
C VAL A 198 23.99 7.64 0.12
N ASN A 199 23.64 7.03 1.26
CA ASN A 199 22.67 5.95 1.32
C ASN A 199 21.27 6.43 0.91
N LEU A 200 20.89 7.68 1.22
CA LEU A 200 19.65 8.25 0.74
C LEU A 200 19.57 8.20 -0.79
N VAL A 201 20.60 8.70 -1.50
CA VAL A 201 20.65 8.66 -2.97
C VAL A 201 20.56 7.22 -3.50
N LYS A 202 21.30 6.28 -2.89
CA LYS A 202 21.29 4.86 -3.28
C LYS A 202 19.92 4.22 -3.07
N GLN A 203 19.30 4.42 -1.91
CA GLN A 203 18.02 3.81 -1.56
C GLN A 203 16.89 4.39 -2.41
N THR A 204 16.89 5.70 -2.68
CA THR A 204 15.91 6.31 -3.57
C THR A 204 16.08 5.81 -5.01
N LYS A 205 17.32 5.70 -5.52
CA LYS A 205 17.60 5.06 -6.83
C LYS A 205 17.03 3.64 -6.88
N ASN A 206 17.36 2.82 -5.89
CA ASN A 206 16.91 1.42 -5.81
C ASN A 206 15.39 1.33 -5.76
N ARG A 207 14.72 2.21 -5.01
CA ARG A 207 13.27 2.28 -4.95
C ARG A 207 12.66 2.61 -6.31
N VAL A 208 13.15 3.65 -6.98
CA VAL A 208 12.65 4.06 -8.30
C VAL A 208 12.82 2.95 -9.34
N ILE A 209 13.98 2.30 -9.40
CA ILE A 209 14.24 1.17 -10.31
C ILE A 209 13.30 -0.01 -10.01
N LYS A 210 13.05 -0.31 -8.72
CA LYS A 210 12.15 -1.40 -8.30
C LYS A 210 10.66 -1.12 -8.57
N LEU A 211 10.29 0.15 -8.71
CA LEU A 211 8.91 0.61 -8.87
C LEU A 211 8.56 1.07 -10.29
N SER A 212 9.52 1.08 -11.22
CA SER A 212 9.29 1.50 -12.61
C SER A 212 9.76 0.47 -13.62
N ASP A 213 9.12 0.47 -14.77
CA ASP A 213 9.51 -0.34 -15.92
C ASP A 213 10.91 0.07 -16.44
N PRO A 214 11.76 -0.87 -16.89
CA PRO A 214 13.09 -0.56 -17.42
C PRO A 214 13.12 0.53 -18.50
N SER A 215 12.07 0.62 -19.32
CA SER A 215 11.95 1.67 -20.35
C SER A 215 11.91 3.09 -19.76
N SER A 216 11.46 3.24 -18.52
CA SER A 216 11.30 4.53 -17.84
C SER A 216 12.47 4.88 -16.90
N HIS A 217 13.41 3.95 -16.67
CA HIS A 217 14.51 4.15 -15.71
C HIS A 217 15.36 5.38 -16.03
N THR A 218 15.75 5.57 -17.30
CA THR A 218 16.59 6.71 -17.70
C THR A 218 15.91 8.05 -17.37
N LYS A 219 14.63 8.19 -17.73
CA LYS A 219 13.81 9.36 -17.43
C LYS A 219 13.73 9.60 -15.91
N ASN A 220 13.43 8.55 -15.14
CA ASN A 220 13.29 8.68 -13.69
C ASN A 220 14.60 9.01 -12.98
N LEU A 221 15.74 8.46 -13.45
CA LEU A 221 17.05 8.80 -12.92
C LEU A 221 17.42 10.26 -13.19
N GLN A 222 17.03 10.83 -14.34
CA GLN A 222 17.19 12.25 -14.62
C GLN A 222 16.33 13.13 -13.68
N ILE A 223 15.10 12.70 -13.37
CA ILE A 223 14.25 13.38 -12.38
C ILE A 223 14.91 13.35 -11.00
N LEU A 224 15.39 12.19 -10.55
CA LEU A 224 16.12 12.04 -9.29
C LEU A 224 17.38 12.89 -9.24
N GLN A 225 18.13 12.97 -10.34
CA GLN A 225 19.32 13.79 -10.43
C GLN A 225 19.01 15.26 -10.13
N LYS A 226 18.02 15.84 -10.84
CA LYS A 226 17.57 17.23 -10.62
C LYS A 226 17.15 17.46 -9.18
N LEU A 227 16.43 16.49 -8.61
CA LEU A 227 15.90 16.56 -7.27
C LEU A 227 17.00 16.47 -6.18
N PHE A 228 18.03 15.66 -6.34
CA PHE A 228 19.14 15.66 -5.38
C PHE A 228 20.01 16.92 -5.52
N ILE A 229 20.21 17.42 -6.74
CA ILE A 229 20.94 18.67 -6.98
C ILE A 229 20.21 19.86 -6.31
N SER A 230 18.86 19.92 -6.38
CA SER A 230 18.11 20.97 -5.69
C SER A 230 18.20 20.89 -4.16
N ASN A 231 18.56 19.72 -3.61
CA ASN A 231 18.87 19.51 -2.19
C ASN A 231 20.37 19.68 -1.86
N ALA A 232 21.10 20.41 -2.70
CA ALA A 232 22.52 20.77 -2.56
C ALA A 232 23.51 19.59 -2.65
N TYR A 233 23.09 18.43 -3.18
CA TYR A 233 24.04 17.33 -3.39
C TYR A 233 25.01 17.65 -4.52
N PRO A 234 26.32 17.36 -4.36
CA PRO A 234 27.30 17.56 -5.42
C PRO A 234 26.97 16.75 -6.66
N THR A 235 26.87 17.41 -7.82
CA THR A 235 26.58 16.76 -9.10
C THR A 235 27.49 15.56 -9.41
N PRO A 236 28.83 15.61 -9.17
CA PRO A 236 29.68 14.45 -9.41
C PRO A 236 29.30 13.23 -8.56
N LEU A 237 28.90 13.45 -7.30
CA LEU A 237 28.47 12.39 -6.39
C LEU A 237 27.16 11.75 -6.86
N VAL A 238 26.17 12.59 -7.19
CA VAL A 238 24.86 12.14 -7.66
C VAL A 238 25.03 11.35 -8.95
N ASN A 239 25.79 11.86 -9.92
CA ASN A 239 25.98 11.19 -11.21
C ASN A 239 26.70 9.84 -11.05
N LYS A 240 27.72 9.79 -10.18
CA LYS A 240 28.41 8.55 -9.85
C LYS A 240 27.48 7.50 -9.28
N ILE A 241 26.51 7.88 -8.44
CA ILE A 241 25.59 6.92 -7.83
C ILE A 241 24.47 6.53 -8.80
N LEU A 242 23.89 7.49 -9.53
CA LEU A 242 22.73 7.27 -10.38
C LEU A 242 23.09 6.55 -11.68
N PHE A 243 24.20 6.89 -12.32
CA PHE A 243 24.52 6.44 -13.69
C PHE A 243 25.71 5.48 -13.78
N ASN A 244 26.63 5.45 -12.81
CA ASN A 244 27.69 4.44 -12.81
C ASN A 244 27.20 3.19 -12.06
N THR A 245 26.94 2.14 -12.81
CA THR A 245 26.62 0.82 -12.26
C THR A 245 27.90 -0.03 -12.31
N VAL A 246 28.56 -0.25 -11.16
CA VAL A 246 29.28 -1.51 -10.98
C VAL A 246 28.21 -2.55 -10.68
N GLN A 247 28.03 -3.52 -11.56
CA GLN A 247 27.26 -4.71 -11.27
C GLN A 247 27.98 -5.48 -10.15
N ASN A 248 27.55 -5.31 -8.90
CA ASN A 248 27.77 -6.29 -7.87
C ASN A 248 26.40 -6.87 -7.51
N GLU A 249 25.91 -7.74 -8.39
CA GLU A 249 25.01 -8.81 -7.97
C GLU A 249 25.82 -9.78 -7.10
N GLY A 250 25.31 -10.11 -5.92
CA GLY A 250 25.91 -11.11 -5.03
C GLY A 250 26.51 -10.55 -3.75
N THR A 251 25.68 -10.01 -2.87
CA THR A 251 25.81 -10.25 -1.42
C THR A 251 24.44 -9.98 -0.80
N SER A 252 23.63 -11.02 -0.73
CA SER A 252 22.54 -11.05 0.23
C SER A 252 23.13 -10.80 1.63
N PRO A 253 22.58 -9.90 2.46
CA PRO A 253 22.83 -9.97 3.88
C PRO A 253 22.34 -11.34 4.35
N SER A 254 23.21 -12.10 5.01
CA SER A 254 22.86 -13.36 5.65
C SER A 254 21.82 -13.09 6.73
N PHE A 255 20.56 -13.34 6.42
CA PHE A 255 19.58 -13.66 7.44
C PHE A 255 19.71 -15.16 7.70
N ALA A 256 20.13 -15.48 8.93
CA ALA A 256 20.14 -16.86 9.41
C ALA A 256 18.70 -17.39 9.37
N THR A 257 18.42 -18.29 8.43
CA THR A 257 17.23 -19.12 8.46
C THR A 257 17.62 -20.49 9.01
N ASN A 258 17.45 -20.66 10.32
CA ASN A 258 17.17 -21.99 10.86
C ASN A 258 15.66 -22.18 10.76
N ASN A 259 15.24 -23.00 9.81
CA ASN A 259 14.28 -24.09 9.98
C ASN A 259 13.97 -24.63 8.59
N ALA A 260 14.62 -25.75 8.29
CA ALA A 260 14.13 -26.69 7.31
C ALA A 260 12.78 -27.25 7.78
N ASP A 261 11.89 -27.53 6.84
CA ASP A 261 11.35 -28.88 6.69
C ASP A 261 10.66 -29.05 5.32
N PRO A 262 10.53 -30.30 4.83
CA PRO A 262 10.83 -30.66 3.44
C PRO A 262 9.58 -31.09 2.63
N ASP A 263 9.76 -31.16 1.30
CA ASP A 263 9.26 -32.21 0.38
C ASP A 263 7.73 -32.52 0.32
N ILE A 264 7.05 -32.80 -0.80
CA ILE A 264 7.41 -33.32 -2.12
C ILE A 264 6.21 -33.11 -3.08
N LEU A 265 6.53 -33.03 -4.36
CA LEU A 265 5.63 -33.08 -5.53
C LEU A 265 4.75 -34.36 -5.61
N SER A 266 3.49 -34.22 -6.02
CA SER A 266 2.86 -35.15 -6.97
C SER A 266 1.62 -34.51 -7.59
N GLY A 267 1.42 -34.70 -8.90
CA GLY A 267 0.42 -34.01 -9.71
C GLY A 267 -0.88 -34.78 -9.96
N ASN A 268 -1.93 -34.04 -10.30
CA ASN A 268 -2.71 -34.15 -11.53
C ASN A 268 -3.83 -33.09 -11.55
N PRO A 269 -4.35 -32.70 -12.73
CA PRO A 269 -5.12 -31.47 -12.91
C PRO A 269 -6.64 -31.71 -12.73
N VAL A 270 -7.33 -30.83 -12.00
CA VAL A 270 -8.80 -30.85 -11.92
C VAL A 270 -9.36 -29.42 -11.94
N SER A 271 -10.04 -29.14 -13.06
CA SER A 271 -11.17 -28.23 -13.34
C SER A 271 -11.22 -26.79 -12.80
N ASP A 272 -11.24 -25.89 -13.77
CA ASP A 272 -11.91 -24.59 -13.87
C ASP A 272 -12.88 -24.18 -12.75
N THR A 273 -12.42 -23.24 -11.94
CA THR A 273 -13.18 -22.07 -11.50
C THR A 273 -12.19 -20.91 -11.37
N PRO A 274 -12.45 -19.71 -11.92
CA PRO A 274 -11.56 -18.58 -11.71
C PRO A 274 -11.69 -18.15 -10.25
N ILE A 275 -10.80 -18.65 -9.40
CA ILE A 275 -10.59 -18.11 -8.06
C ILE A 275 -10.14 -16.66 -8.27
N ASN A 276 -10.98 -15.70 -7.89
CA ASN A 276 -10.62 -14.29 -7.78
C ASN A 276 -9.50 -14.16 -6.73
N LYS A 277 -8.26 -14.39 -7.16
CA LYS A 277 -7.06 -14.28 -6.32
C LYS A 277 -6.73 -12.80 -6.11
N TYR A 278 -7.43 -12.18 -5.18
CA TYR A 278 -6.91 -10.97 -4.55
C TYR A 278 -5.79 -11.38 -3.60
N PHE A 279 -4.80 -10.49 -3.42
CA PHE A 279 -3.83 -10.65 -2.35
C PHE A 279 -3.75 -9.32 -1.61
N SER A 280 -3.89 -9.38 -0.30
CA SER A 280 -3.65 -8.24 0.59
C SER A 280 -2.15 -8.15 0.84
N LEU A 281 -1.57 -6.96 0.66
CA LEU A 281 -0.21 -6.69 1.13
C LEU A 281 -0.30 -6.28 2.60
N PRO A 282 0.24 -7.08 3.55
CA PRO A 282 0.21 -6.69 4.94
C PRO A 282 1.16 -5.50 5.17
N TYR A 283 0.83 -4.68 6.16
CA TYR A 283 1.72 -3.64 6.66
C TYR A 283 2.94 -4.31 7.31
N PHE A 284 4.12 -4.13 6.72
CA PHE A 284 5.40 -4.59 7.29
C PHE A 284 6.15 -3.40 7.91
N SER A 285 6.29 -3.40 9.23
CA SER A 285 7.07 -2.39 9.96
C SER A 285 8.52 -2.29 9.47
N ASP A 286 9.11 -3.41 9.08
CA ASP A 286 10.54 -3.53 8.81
C ASP A 286 10.92 -3.12 7.36
N ILE A 287 9.92 -2.93 6.49
CA ILE A 287 10.10 -2.49 5.10
C ILE A 287 9.95 -0.96 4.99
N THR A 288 9.54 -0.28 6.07
CA THR A 288 9.29 1.17 6.08
C THR A 288 9.92 1.88 7.29
N PRO A 289 11.27 1.87 7.44
CA PRO A 289 11.92 2.77 8.39
C PRO A 289 11.93 4.19 7.77
N GLY A 290 10.80 4.89 7.82
CA GLY A 290 10.73 6.25 7.27
C GLY A 290 9.35 6.89 7.13
N VAL A 291 8.25 6.17 7.39
CA VAL A 291 6.93 6.79 7.51
C VAL A 291 6.52 6.80 8.98
N ASN A 292 7.30 7.53 9.79
CA ASN A 292 6.65 8.30 10.84
C ASN A 292 6.08 9.51 10.13
N LYS A 293 4.75 9.62 10.06
CA LYS A 293 4.16 10.96 10.04
C LYS A 293 4.72 11.63 11.30
N ASP A 294 5.56 12.63 11.12
CA ASP A 294 5.88 13.59 12.17
C ASP A 294 4.58 14.27 12.58
N SER A 295 3.79 13.61 13.43
CA SER A 295 2.82 14.25 14.29
C SER A 295 3.56 14.72 15.53
N GLU A 296 4.50 15.66 15.33
CA GLU A 296 5.10 16.49 16.37
C GLU A 296 6.13 17.43 15.73
N LYS A 297 5.71 18.68 15.45
CA LYS A 297 6.41 19.94 15.80
C LYS A 297 5.78 21.15 15.09
N CYS A 298 5.12 21.98 15.91
CA CYS A 298 4.77 23.41 15.75
C CYS A 298 4.16 23.87 14.41
#